data_AF-A0A7S2VC30-F1
#
_entry.id   AF-A0A7S2VC30-F1
#
_cell.length_a   1.000
_cell.length_b   1.000
_cell.length_c   1.000
_cell.angle_alpha   90.00
_cell.angle_beta   90.00
_cell.angle_gamma   90.00
#
_symmetry.space_group_name_H-M   'P 1'
#
loop_
_entity.id
_entity.type
_entity.pdbx_description
1 polymer ?
#
loop_
_entity_poly.entity_id
_entity_poly.type
_entity_poly.pdbx_seq_one_letter_code
_entity_poly.pdbx_strand_id
1 'polypeptide(L)'
;TAAAPPRIFPQAQHFVSKEFCQTEFGIVYPPVISVSSGELIEVETRDCFDGKIHPPPNENDNNEYNPAQALQQMKRAEFNPITGPIHVNGAAPGDILAVTLLDIRPKGVGVT
;
A
#
# COMPACT_ATOMS: atom_id res chain seq x y z
N THR A 1 13.36 16.74 -9.38
CA THR A 1 12.03 16.11 -9.48
C THR A 1 12.24 14.62 -9.33
N ALA A 2 11.64 13.96 -8.34
CA ALA A 2 11.77 12.50 -8.23
C ALA A 2 11.03 11.87 -9.42
N ALA A 3 11.70 10.96 -10.14
CA ALA A 3 11.07 10.23 -11.22
C ALA A 3 9.88 9.43 -10.66
N ALA A 4 8.77 9.37 -11.41
CA ALA A 4 7.66 8.52 -11.04
C ALA A 4 8.17 7.06 -10.95
N PRO A 5 7.76 6.29 -9.92
CA PRO A 5 8.21 4.91 -9.78
C PRO A 5 7.86 4.12 -11.05
N PRO A 6 8.73 3.19 -11.47
CA PRO A 6 8.52 2.44 -12.70
C PRO A 6 7.24 1.61 -12.59
N ARG A 7 6.31 1.82 -13.52
CA ARG A 7 5.12 0.99 -13.70
C ARG A 7 5.56 -0.42 -14.02
N ILE A 8 5.18 -1.38 -13.18
CA ILE A 8 5.46 -2.81 -13.41
C ILE A 8 4.34 -3.48 -14.20
N PHE A 9 3.18 -2.82 -14.33
CA PHE A 9 2.02 -3.27 -15.08
C PHE A 9 1.65 -2.30 -16.21
N PRO A 10 2.23 -2.46 -17.42
CA PRO A 10 1.97 -1.54 -18.52
C PRO A 10 0.51 -1.59 -19.03
N GLN A 11 -0.20 -2.68 -18.75
CA GLN A 11 -1.62 -2.85 -19.12
C GLN A 11 -2.56 -2.03 -18.23
N ALA A 12 -2.12 -1.62 -17.04
CA ALA A 12 -2.98 -0.90 -16.10
C ALA A 12 -3.18 0.54 -16.56
N GLN A 13 -4.44 0.96 -16.59
CA GLN A 13 -4.85 2.29 -17.03
C GLN A 13 -4.48 3.35 -15.98
N HIS A 14 -4.47 2.96 -14.70
CA HIS A 14 -4.20 3.83 -13.56
C HIS A 14 -3.09 3.30 -12.68
N PHE A 15 -2.44 4.19 -11.93
CA PHE A 15 -1.48 3.87 -10.88
C PHE A 15 -1.83 4.61 -9.59
N VAL A 16 -1.87 3.88 -8.48
CA VAL A 16 -2.02 4.46 -7.15
C VAL A 16 -0.78 4.17 -6.34
N SER A 17 -0.04 5.23 -6.04
CA SER A 17 1.20 5.16 -5.26
C SER A 17 0.92 4.87 -3.79
N LYS A 18 1.82 4.12 -3.15
CA LYS A 18 1.84 3.87 -1.71
C LYS A 18 2.08 5.13 -0.85
N GLU A 19 2.38 6.28 -1.46
CA GLU A 19 2.47 7.57 -0.78
C GLU A 19 1.08 8.13 -0.41
N PHE A 20 0.02 7.63 -1.05
CA PHE A 20 -1.34 7.97 -0.70
C PHE A 20 -1.94 6.89 0.21
N CYS A 21 -1.56 6.92 1.48
CA CYS A 21 -2.02 5.93 2.46
C CYS A 21 -2.58 6.54 3.74
N GLN A 22 -3.52 5.83 4.34
CA GLN A 22 -4.07 6.08 5.67
C GLN A 22 -4.16 4.77 6.44
N THR A 23 -4.38 4.81 7.74
CA THR A 23 -4.45 3.60 8.59
C THR A 23 -5.88 3.25 9.01
N GLU A 24 -6.87 3.97 8.49
CA GLU A 24 -8.28 3.79 8.80
C GLU A 24 -9.14 3.93 7.54
N PHE A 25 -10.30 3.25 7.55
CA PHE A 25 -11.33 3.47 6.54
C PHE A 25 -12.28 4.57 7.03
N GLY A 26 -12.56 5.56 6.17
CA GLY A 26 -13.47 6.64 6.54
C GLY A 26 -13.88 7.49 5.34
N ILE A 27 -15.12 7.99 5.37
CA ILE A 27 -15.66 8.89 4.34
C ILE A 27 -14.96 10.25 4.31
N VAL A 28 -14.22 10.59 5.37
CA VAL A 28 -13.48 11.84 5.50
C VAL A 28 -12.25 11.91 4.59
N TYR A 29 -11.78 10.76 4.07
CA TYR A 29 -10.62 10.71 3.19
C TYR A 29 -11.04 10.96 1.74
N PRO A 30 -10.54 12.03 1.08
CA PRO A 30 -10.86 12.28 -0.32
C PRO A 30 -10.27 11.18 -1.20
N PRO A 31 -10.94 10.79 -2.29
CA PRO A 31 -10.42 9.79 -3.20
C PRO A 31 -9.17 10.31 -3.91
N VAL A 32 -8.18 9.43 -4.05
CA VAL A 32 -6.91 9.76 -4.71
C VAL A 32 -7.03 9.70 -6.23
N ILE A 33 -7.93 8.83 -6.71
CA ILE A 33 -8.35 8.72 -8.11
C ILE A 33 -9.84 8.33 -8.16
N SER A 34 -10.47 8.58 -9.31
CA SER A 34 -11.78 8.01 -9.67
C SER A 34 -11.64 7.15 -10.91
N VAL A 35 -12.29 5.98 -10.90
CA VAL A 35 -12.23 4.99 -11.99
C VAL A 35 -13.63 4.53 -12.36
N SER A 36 -13.78 4.01 -13.56
CA SER A 36 -15.00 3.35 -14.01
C SER A 36 -14.94 1.84 -13.76
N SER A 37 -16.11 1.20 -13.62
CA SER A 37 -16.17 -0.26 -13.49
C SER A 37 -15.50 -0.95 -14.69
N GLY A 38 -14.65 -1.95 -14.42
CA GLY A 38 -13.88 -2.68 -15.43
C GLY A 38 -12.52 -2.08 -15.77
N GLU A 39 -12.17 -0.89 -15.28
CA GLU A 39 -10.84 -0.32 -15.48
C GLU A 39 -9.78 -1.05 -14.65
N LEU A 40 -8.58 -1.17 -15.22
CA LEU A 40 -7.45 -1.84 -14.57
C LEU A 40 -6.55 -0.84 -13.85
N ILE A 41 -6.26 -1.12 -12.57
CA ILE A 41 -5.47 -0.25 -11.70
C ILE A 41 -4.27 -1.03 -11.16
N GLU A 42 -3.10 -0.41 -11.23
CA GLU A 42 -1.91 -0.84 -10.49
C GLU A 42 -1.89 -0.12 -9.14
N VAL A 43 -1.84 -0.87 -8.04
CA VAL A 43 -1.78 -0.31 -6.69
C VAL A 43 -0.46 -0.71 -6.05
N GLU A 44 0.34 0.28 -5.67
CA GLU A 44 1.52 0.06 -4.85
C GLU A 44 1.11 0.09 -3.37
N THR A 45 1.59 -0.88 -2.60
CA THR A 45 1.31 -0.97 -1.16
C THR A 45 2.60 -0.91 -0.34
N ARG A 46 2.43 -0.60 0.95
CA ARG A 46 3.46 -0.81 1.97
C ARG A 46 3.14 -2.10 2.71
N ASP A 47 4.14 -2.68 3.38
CA ASP A 47 3.87 -3.80 4.30
C ASP A 47 3.08 -3.33 5.53
N CYS A 48 2.62 -4.30 6.34
CA CYS A 48 1.79 -4.02 7.51
C CYS A 48 2.52 -3.23 8.62
N PHE A 49 3.85 -3.12 8.56
CA PHE A 49 4.67 -2.36 9.49
C PHE A 49 5.10 -1.00 8.92
N ASP A 50 4.61 -0.62 7.73
CA ASP A 50 5.03 0.60 7.02
C ASP A 50 6.56 0.64 6.80
N GLY A 51 7.18 -0.53 6.59
CA GLY A 51 8.62 -0.68 6.40
C GLY A 51 9.48 -0.46 7.66
N LYS A 52 8.87 -0.27 8.84
CA LYS A 52 9.60 -0.05 10.11
C LYS A 52 10.26 -1.32 10.65
N ILE A 53 9.74 -2.48 10.24
CA ILE A 53 10.33 -3.78 10.56
C ILE A 53 10.99 -4.32 9.29
N HIS A 54 12.30 -4.55 9.33
CA HIS A 54 13.07 -5.05 8.21
C HIS A 54 14.28 -5.87 8.70
N PRO A 55 14.85 -6.77 7.87
CA PRO A 55 16.14 -7.37 8.20
C PRO A 55 17.25 -6.30 8.25
N PRO A 56 18.36 -6.54 8.98
CA PRO A 56 19.53 -5.69 8.88
C PRO A 56 20.04 -5.67 7.44
N PRO A 57 20.50 -4.52 6.93
CA PRO A 57 20.89 -4.38 5.52
C PRO A 57 22.15 -5.18 5.17
N ASN A 58 22.94 -5.62 6.16
CA ASN A 58 24.00 -6.61 5.96
C ASN A 58 24.22 -7.46 7.23
N GLU A 59 24.78 -8.66 7.06
CA GLU A 59 25.03 -9.64 8.13
C GLU A 59 26.04 -9.16 9.19
N ASN A 60 26.84 -8.15 8.86
CA ASN A 60 27.87 -7.56 9.71
C ASN A 60 27.46 -6.17 10.24
N ASP A 61 26.19 -5.78 10.08
CA ASP A 61 25.71 -4.47 10.50
C ASP A 61 25.43 -4.54 11.99
N ASN A 62 26.39 -4.07 12.79
CA ASN A 62 26.29 -4.00 14.25
C ASN A 62 25.37 -2.85 14.70
N ASN A 63 24.45 -2.41 13.85
CA ASN A 63 23.58 -1.29 14.12
C ASN A 63 22.66 -1.61 15.31
N GLU A 64 22.34 -0.59 16.10
CA GLU A 64 21.52 -0.69 17.32
C GLU A 64 20.04 -1.07 17.04
N TYR A 65 19.70 -1.28 15.76
CA TYR A 65 18.36 -1.61 15.33
C TYR A 65 17.96 -3.02 15.78
N ASN A 66 16.99 -3.07 16.69
CA ASN A 66 16.38 -4.29 17.17
C ASN A 66 14.92 -4.37 16.68
N PRO A 67 14.59 -5.24 15.71
CA PRO A 67 13.23 -5.41 15.19
C PRO A 67 12.18 -5.68 16.28
N ALA A 68 12.55 -6.42 17.33
CA ALA A 68 11.63 -6.75 18.42
C ALA A 68 11.31 -5.51 19.28
N GLN A 69 12.30 -4.66 19.54
CA GLN A 69 12.07 -3.40 20.25
C GLN A 69 11.29 -2.40 19.38
N ALA A 70 11.62 -2.32 18.09
CA ALA A 70 10.87 -1.49 17.14
C ALA A 70 9.38 -1.88 17.12
N LEU A 71 9.09 -3.18 17.05
CA LEU A 71 7.72 -3.70 17.09
C LEU A 71 6.99 -3.32 18.39
N GLN A 72 7.66 -3.43 19.54
CA GLN A 72 7.08 -3.08 20.84
C GLN A 72 6.74 -1.59 20.98
N GLN A 73 7.43 -0.72 20.24
CA GLN A 73 7.22 0.73 20.29
C GLN A 73 6.13 1.23 19.32
N MET A 74 5.74 0.41 18.35
CA MET A 74 4.72 0.78 17.37
C MET A 74 3.35 0.98 18.01
N LYS A 75 2.68 2.06 17.63
CA LYS A 75 1.28 2.31 18.02
C LYS A 75 0.33 1.66 17.04
N ARG A 76 -0.90 1.37 17.47
CA ARG A 76 -1.96 0.78 16.63
C ARG A 76 -2.20 1.54 15.32
N ALA A 77 -2.14 2.86 15.35
CA ALA A 77 -2.33 3.73 14.18
C ALA A 77 -1.11 3.75 13.23
N GLU A 78 -0.08 2.96 13.48
CA GLU A 78 1.10 2.84 12.64
C GLU A 78 1.16 1.52 11.87
N PHE A 79 0.20 0.63 12.13
CA PHE A 79 0.06 -0.64 11.41
C PHE A 79 -0.89 -0.51 10.24
N ASN A 80 -0.71 -1.39 9.27
CA ASN A 80 -1.61 -1.61 8.14
C ASN A 80 -1.95 -0.31 7.37
N PRO A 81 -0.96 0.38 6.80
CA PRO A 81 -1.21 1.44 5.84
C PRO A 81 -2.04 0.91 4.66
N ILE A 82 -3.09 1.62 4.31
CA ILE A 82 -4.05 1.31 3.25
C ILE A 82 -3.88 2.33 2.14
N THR A 83 -3.43 1.88 0.96
CA THR A 83 -3.33 2.73 -0.22
C THR A 83 -4.73 3.08 -0.77
N GLY A 84 -5.00 4.36 -1.03
CA GLY A 84 -6.28 4.84 -1.56
C GLY A 84 -6.78 6.10 -0.83
N PRO A 85 -8.11 6.32 -0.72
CA PRO A 85 -9.21 5.55 -1.29
C PRO A 85 -9.36 5.71 -2.81
N ILE A 86 -9.82 4.66 -3.49
CA ILE A 86 -10.17 4.69 -4.92
C ILE A 86 -11.68 4.83 -5.04
N HIS A 87 -12.16 5.87 -5.73
CA HIS A 87 -13.58 6.06 -6.00
C HIS A 87 -14.00 5.31 -7.27
N VAL A 88 -15.12 4.60 -7.23
CA VAL A 88 -15.69 3.90 -8.38
C VAL A 88 -16.92 4.65 -8.85
N ASN A 89 -16.87 5.17 -10.08
CA ASN A 89 -17.93 5.96 -10.67
C ASN A 89 -19.25 5.17 -10.73
N GLY A 90 -20.30 5.76 -10.17
CA GLY A 90 -21.65 5.19 -10.17
C GLY A 90 -21.92 4.15 -9.08
N ALA A 91 -20.92 3.78 -8.26
CA ALA A 91 -21.16 2.89 -7.12
C ALA A 91 -22.01 3.59 -6.04
N ALA A 92 -23.05 2.91 -5.57
CA ALA A 92 -23.99 3.41 -4.59
C ALA A 92 -24.19 2.44 -3.40
N PRO A 93 -24.69 2.92 -2.24
CA PRO A 93 -25.04 2.04 -1.13
C PRO A 93 -26.01 0.93 -1.56
N GLY A 94 -25.66 -0.32 -1.25
CA GLY A 94 -26.40 -1.51 -1.67
C GLY A 94 -25.76 -2.26 -2.84
N ASP A 95 -24.87 -1.61 -3.60
CA ASP A 95 -24.08 -2.28 -4.64
C ASP A 95 -22.98 -3.17 -4.03
N ILE A 96 -22.42 -4.04 -4.88
CA ILE A 96 -21.28 -4.90 -4.54
C ILE A 96 -20.08 -4.48 -5.38
N LEU A 97 -18.94 -4.27 -4.71
CA LEU A 97 -17.65 -4.10 -5.38
C LEU A 97 -16.99 -5.47 -5.56
N ALA A 98 -16.83 -5.91 -6.80
CA ALA A 98 -16.02 -7.08 -7.14
C ALA A 98 -14.62 -6.63 -7.56
N VAL A 99 -13.59 -7.11 -6.85
CA VAL A 99 -12.18 -6.83 -7.18
C VAL A 99 -11.53 -8.13 -7.63
N THR A 100 -10.99 -8.14 -8.85
CA THR A 100 -10.21 -9.28 -9.36
C THR A 100 -8.73 -8.94 -9.26
N LEU A 101 -7.97 -9.74 -8.50
CA LEU A 101 -6.52 -9.61 -8.40
C LEU A 101 -5.88 -10.34 -9.59
N LEU A 102 -5.28 -9.60 -10.52
CA LEU A 102 -4.67 -10.18 -11.73
C LEU A 102 -3.22 -10.64 -11.51
N ASP A 103 -2.45 -9.89 -10.71
CA ASP A 103 -1.06 -10.21 -10.35
C ASP A 103 -0.70 -9.51 -9.04
N ILE A 104 0.29 -10.04 -8.33
CA ILE A 104 0.88 -9.47 -7.12
C ILE A 104 2.39 -9.63 -7.21
N ARG A 105 3.13 -8.52 -7.12
CA ARG A 105 4.61 -8.52 -7.21
C ARG A 105 5.24 -8.04 -5.91
N PRO A 106 5.79 -8.94 -5.08
CA PRO A 106 6.58 -8.58 -3.91
C PRO A 106 7.89 -7.88 -4.32
N LYS A 107 8.42 -7.02 -3.44
CA LYS A 107 9.73 -6.36 -3.63
C LYS A 107 10.94 -7.17 -3.13
N GLY A 108 10.73 -8.37 -2.58
CA GLY A 108 11.80 -9.36 -2.38
C GLY A 108 11.89 -10.00 -1.00
N VAL A 109 11.52 -9.28 0.07
CA VAL A 109 11.60 -9.80 1.46
C VAL A 109 10.28 -9.61 2.18
N GLY A 110 9.87 -10.63 2.93
CA GLY A 110 8.74 -10.57 3.86
C GLY A 110 9.21 -10.57 5.32
N VAL A 111 8.33 -10.12 6.20
CA VAL A 111 8.53 -10.11 7.67
C VAL A 111 7.41 -10.94 8.30
N THR A 112 7.75 -11.74 9.30
CA THR A 112 6.82 -12.63 10.04
C THR A 112 6.88 -12.36 11.52
#